data_AF-W1Y0X5-F1
#
_entry.id   AF-W1Y0X5-F1
#
_cell.length_a   1.000
_cell.length_b   1.000
_cell.length_c   1.000
_cell.angle_alpha   90.00
_cell.angle_beta   90.00
_cell.angle_gamma   90.00
#
_symmetry.space_group_name_H-M   'P 1'
#
loop_
_entity.id
_entity.type
_entity.pdbx_description
1 polymer ?
#
loop_
_entity_poly.entity_id
_entity_poly.type
_entity_poly.pdbx_seq_one_letter_code
_entity_poly.pdbx_strand_id
1 'polypeptide(L)'
;AVDLTWQPSSSMQKQLNPDEVAGRRSLAGSRYDLIDRNNNIVLEYRKKELIRLSLLDPVKGKSGEIKPLVSSIQTKYALKGYNIEAPAPEFR
;
A
#
# COMPACT_ATOMS: atom_id res chain seq x y z
N ALA A 1 17.96 8.21 18.06
CA ALA A 1 17.54 9.58 17.69
C ALA A 1 17.90 10.51 18.84
N VAL A 2 18.05 11.80 18.57
CA VAL A 2 18.25 12.83 19.61
C VAL A 2 16.99 13.67 19.62
N ASP A 3 16.37 13.82 20.79
CA ASP A 3 15.13 14.57 20.97
C ASP A 3 15.39 15.85 21.75
N LEU A 4 14.74 16.95 21.33
CA LEU A 4 14.77 18.25 21.99
C LEU A 4 13.37 18.58 22.49
N THR A 5 13.23 18.78 23.80
CA THR A 5 11.97 19.21 24.42
C THR A 5 12.14 20.63 24.96
N TRP A 6 11.24 21.53 24.57
CA TRP A 6 11.23 22.92 25.02
C TRP A 6 9.93 23.26 25.72
N GLN A 7 10.02 23.88 26.90
CA GLN A 7 8.87 24.30 27.70
C GLN A 7 8.85 25.83 27.82
N PRO A 8 8.07 26.55 26.99
CA PRO A 8 8.09 28.02 26.93
C PRO A 8 7.75 28.71 28.26
N SER A 9 7.00 28.03 29.13
CA SER A 9 6.61 28.53 30.45
C SER A 9 7.71 28.46 31.51
N SER A 10 8.88 27.91 31.20
CA SER A 10 9.98 27.69 32.15
C SER A 10 11.25 28.44 31.74
N SER A 11 12.02 28.93 32.72
CA SER A 11 13.27 29.66 32.44
C SER A 11 14.33 28.74 31.82
N MET A 12 15.15 29.28 30.92
CA MET A 12 16.20 28.53 30.24
C MET A 12 17.18 27.87 31.23
N GLN A 13 17.49 28.55 32.35
CA GLN A 13 18.35 28.02 33.40
C GLN A 13 17.79 26.73 34.01
N LYS A 14 16.47 26.67 34.25
CA LYS A 14 15.83 25.43 34.72
C LYS A 14 15.83 24.34 33.65
N GLN A 15 15.70 24.71 32.37
CA GLN A 15 15.67 23.74 31.29
C GLN A 15 17.03 23.07 31.02
N LEU A 16 18.12 23.75 31.36
CA LEU A 16 19.51 23.29 31.21
C LEU A 16 20.11 22.70 32.50
N ASN A 17 19.40 22.75 33.63
CA ASN A 17 19.88 22.21 34.90
C ASN A 17 19.62 20.69 34.99
N PRO A 18 20.64 19.83 35.21
CA PRO A 18 20.46 18.40 35.39
C PRO A 18 19.61 18.02 36.62
N ASP A 19 19.58 18.84 37.67
CA ASP A 19 18.80 18.56 38.89
C ASP A 19 17.28 18.63 38.64
N GLU A 20 16.84 19.38 37.63
CA GLU A 20 15.43 19.57 37.28
C GLU A 20 14.86 18.38 36.47
N VAL A 21 15.70 17.42 36.06
CA VAL A 21 15.28 16.25 35.26
C VAL A 21 14.33 15.34 36.05
N ALA A 22 14.57 15.16 37.36
CA ALA A 22 13.70 14.35 38.20
C ALA A 22 12.27 14.91 38.28
N GLY A 23 12.14 16.24 38.39
CA GLY A 23 10.85 16.93 38.40
C GLY A 23 10.10 16.78 37.08
N ARG A 24 10.80 16.83 35.94
CA ARG A 24 10.21 16.62 34.61
C ARG A 24 9.59 15.24 34.42
N ARG A 25 10.20 14.20 35.01
CA ARG A 25 9.69 12.81 34.96
C ARG A 25 8.54 12.53 35.94
N SER A 26 8.16 13.50 36.77
CA SER A 26 7.00 13.37 37.65
C SER A 26 5.70 13.49 36.86
N LEU A 27 4.60 12.95 37.39
CA LEU A 27 3.25 13.09 36.81
C LEU A 27 2.87 14.57 36.54
N ALA A 28 3.23 15.47 37.45
CA ALA A 28 2.96 16.89 37.30
C ALA A 28 3.84 17.54 36.21
N GLY A 29 5.06 17.03 36.02
CA GLY A 29 5.98 17.45 34.97
C GLY A 29 5.56 16.99 33.58
N SER A 30 5.06 15.75 33.47
CA SER A 30 4.65 15.12 32.21
C SER A 30 3.35 15.65 31.61
N ARG A 31 2.65 16.57 32.29
CA ARG A 31 1.39 17.16 31.80
C ARG A 31 1.51 17.93 30.48
N TYR A 32 2.74 18.27 30.09
CA TYR A 32 3.06 18.95 28.84
C TYR A 32 3.80 18.07 27.84
N ASP A 33 3.98 16.79 28.16
CA ASP A 33 4.66 15.87 27.26
C ASP A 33 3.81 15.67 26.00
N LEU A 34 4.50 15.50 24.88
CA LEU A 34 3.84 15.13 23.64
C LEU A 34 3.18 13.76 23.82
N ILE A 35 2.07 13.55 23.11
CA ILE A 35 1.38 12.27 23.15
C ILE A 35 2.30 11.21 22.55
N ASP A 36 2.60 10.17 23.33
CA ASP A 36 3.40 9.03 22.87
C ASP A 36 2.58 8.18 21.88
N ARG A 37 2.91 8.31 20.59
CA ARG A 37 2.23 7.66 19.46
C ARG A 37 3.23 7.41 18.33
N ASN A 38 2.91 6.43 17.50
CA ASN A 38 3.58 6.27 16.21
C ASN A 38 3.00 7.28 15.20
N ASN A 39 3.78 8.31 14.88
CA ASN A 39 3.41 9.32 13.88
C ASN A 39 3.78 8.91 12.43
N ASN A 40 4.33 7.71 12.23
CA ASN A 40 4.63 7.22 10.89
C ASN A 40 3.35 6.71 10.22
N ILE A 41 3.03 7.29 9.06
CA ILE A 41 1.94 6.82 8.21
C ILE A 41 2.42 5.57 7.47
N VAL A 42 1.96 4.40 7.92
CA VAL A 42 2.26 3.14 7.26
C VAL A 42 1.34 2.97 6.05
N LEU A 43 1.93 2.92 4.86
CA LEU A 43 1.20 2.68 3.62
C LEU A 43 1.31 1.20 3.25
N GLU A 44 0.17 0.57 2.94
CA GLU A 44 0.13 -0.78 2.38
C GLU A 44 -0.07 -0.74 0.86
N TYR A 45 0.67 -1.58 0.14
CA TYR A 45 0.45 -1.81 -1.28
C TYR A 45 -0.46 -3.03 -1.48
N ARG A 46 -1.58 -2.84 -2.18
CA ARG A 46 -2.41 -3.94 -2.69
C ARG A 46 -2.37 -3.95 -4.21
N LYS A 47 -1.84 -5.03 -4.80
CA LYS A 47 -1.89 -5.24 -6.26
C LYS A 47 -3.34 -5.23 -6.71
N LYS A 48 -3.68 -4.35 -7.66
CA LYS A 48 -5.01 -4.28 -8.27
C LYS A 48 -4.97 -5.01 -9.61
N GLU A 49 -5.97 -5.84 -9.86
CA GLU A 49 -6.18 -6.44 -11.17
C GLU A 49 -6.60 -5.33 -12.15
N LEU A 50 -5.87 -5.19 -13.26
CA LEU A 50 -6.08 -4.10 -14.24
C LEU A 50 -6.76 -4.60 -15.52
N ILE A 51 -6.55 -5.89 -15.83
CA ILE A 51 -7.03 -6.56 -17.04
C ILE A 51 -7.45 -7.96 -16.62
N ARG A 52 -8.66 -8.36 -16.99
CA ARG A 52 -9.18 -9.71 -16.84
C ARG A 52 -9.69 -10.20 -18.20
N LEU A 53 -9.10 -11.29 -18.68
CA LEU A 53 -9.48 -11.92 -19.95
C LEU A 53 -10.03 -13.31 -19.67
N SER A 54 -11.23 -13.57 -20.18
CA SER A 54 -11.90 -14.86 -20.08
C SER A 54 -12.02 -15.48 -21.48
N LEU A 55 -11.71 -16.77 -21.57
CA LEU A 55 -11.84 -17.56 -22.79
C LEU A 55 -13.15 -18.37 -22.76
N LEU A 56 -13.62 -18.76 -23.94
CA LEU A 56 -14.59 -19.85 -24.07
C LEU A 56 -13.84 -21.17 -23.98
N ASP A 57 -14.05 -21.93 -22.91
CA ASP A 57 -13.45 -23.25 -22.71
C ASP A 57 -14.49 -24.21 -22.07
N PRO A 58 -14.88 -25.32 -22.73
CA PRO A 58 -14.42 -25.81 -24.03
C PRO A 58 -15.10 -25.12 -25.22
N VAL A 59 -14.33 -24.83 -26.27
CA VAL A 59 -14.90 -24.43 -27.57
C VAL A 59 -15.49 -25.67 -28.23
N LYS A 60 -16.82 -25.80 -28.20
CA LYS A 60 -17.56 -26.85 -28.92
C LYS A 60 -18.12 -26.29 -30.22
N GLY A 61 -17.94 -27.00 -31.33
CA GLY A 61 -18.45 -26.60 -32.65
C GLY A 61 -18.40 -27.74 -33.65
N LYS A 62 -19.01 -27.54 -34.81
CA LYS A 62 -18.87 -28.46 -35.95
C LYS A 62 -17.54 -28.20 -36.66
N SER A 63 -16.99 -29.21 -37.33
CA SER A 63 -15.78 -29.05 -38.15
C SER A 63 -15.99 -27.94 -39.19
N GLY A 64 -15.05 -27.00 -39.27
CA GLY A 64 -15.13 -25.82 -40.15
C GLY A 64 -15.94 -24.63 -39.60
N GLU A 65 -16.51 -24.72 -38.39
CA GLU A 65 -17.24 -23.61 -37.77
C GLU A 65 -16.28 -22.59 -37.13
N ILE A 66 -16.41 -21.31 -37.52
CA ILE A 66 -15.63 -20.21 -36.95
C ILE A 66 -16.35 -19.72 -35.68
N LYS A 67 -15.70 -19.82 -34.51
CA LYS A 67 -16.23 -19.32 -33.24
C LYS A 67 -15.28 -18.31 -32.57
N PRO A 68 -15.82 -17.28 -31.91
CA PRO A 68 -15.00 -16.40 -31.08
C PRO A 68 -14.42 -17.19 -29.90
N LEU A 69 -13.12 -17.01 -29.65
CA LEU A 69 -12.40 -17.67 -28.56
C LEU A 69 -12.48 -16.87 -27.24
N VAL A 70 -12.60 -15.55 -27.34
CA VAL A 70 -12.69 -14.66 -26.18
C VAL A 70 -14.14 -14.47 -25.74
N SER A 71 -14.42 -14.73 -24.47
CA SER A 71 -15.77 -14.55 -23.89
C SER A 71 -15.96 -13.17 -23.28
N SER A 72 -14.93 -12.63 -22.61
CA SER A 72 -14.99 -11.31 -22.00
C SER A 72 -13.60 -10.72 -21.78
N ILE A 73 -13.52 -9.40 -21.94
CA ILE A 73 -12.34 -8.60 -21.59
C ILE A 73 -12.82 -7.47 -20.69
N GLN A 74 -12.28 -7.39 -19.48
CA GLN A 74 -12.52 -6.30 -18.55
C GLN A 74 -11.19 -5.56 -18.34
N THR A 75 -11.18 -4.27 -18.63
CA THR A 75 -10.00 -3.42 -18.42
C THR A 75 -10.36 -2.17 -17.66
N LYS A 76 -9.49 -1.76 -16.75
CA LYS A 76 -9.63 -0.48 -16.04
C LYS A 76 -9.36 0.72 -16.95
N TYR A 77 -8.48 0.53 -17.93
CA TYR A 77 -8.03 1.56 -18.88
C TYR A 77 -8.32 1.13 -20.31
N ALA A 78 -8.32 2.09 -21.24
CA ALA A 78 -8.53 1.79 -22.66
C ALA A 78 -7.47 0.80 -23.19
N LEU A 79 -7.94 -0.25 -23.85
CA LEU A 79 -7.08 -1.28 -24.45
C LEU A 79 -6.86 -0.93 -25.92
N LYS A 80 -5.60 -0.88 -26.38
CA LYS A 80 -5.25 -0.63 -27.79
C LYS A 80 -5.60 -1.81 -28.71
N GLY A 81 -5.53 -3.04 -28.18
CA GLY A 81 -5.83 -4.27 -28.90
C GLY A 81 -5.31 -5.49 -28.13
N TYR A 82 -5.70 -6.69 -28.57
CA TYR A 82 -5.18 -7.96 -28.05
C TYR A 82 -4.91 -8.92 -29.22
N ASN A 83 -3.89 -9.77 -29.07
CA ASN A 83 -3.58 -10.85 -30.01
C ASN A 83 -3.57 -12.18 -29.25
N ILE A 84 -4.03 -13.26 -29.89
CA ILE A 84 -4.06 -14.60 -29.31
C ILE A 84 -3.38 -15.54 -30.29
N GLU A 85 -2.35 -16.22 -29.81
CA GLU A 85 -1.59 -17.19 -30.58
C GLU A 85 -1.79 -18.57 -29.94
N ALA A 86 -2.07 -19.57 -30.78
CA ALA A 86 -2.08 -20.96 -30.33
C ALA A 86 -0.65 -21.52 -30.43
N PRO A 87 -0.13 -22.19 -29.38
CA PRO A 87 1.11 -22.92 -29.49
C PRO A 87 0.97 -24.03 -30.54
N ALA A 88 2.04 -24.30 -31.28
CA ALA A 88 2.05 -25.33 -32.30
C ALA A 88 1.59 -26.68 -31.71
N PRO A 89 0.80 -27.48 -32.45
CA PRO A 89 0.40 -28.79 -31.98
C PRO A 89 1.64 -29.67 -31.79
N GLU A 90 1.89 -30.08 -30.54
CA GLU A 90 2.87 -31.12 -30.24
C GLU A 90 2.31 -32.45 -30.73
N PHE A 91 2.72 -32.88 -31.93
CA PHE A 91 2.51 -34.26 -32.37
C PHE A 91 3.54 -35.14 -31.66
N ARG A 92 3.06 -36.04 -30.79
CA ARG A 92 3.89 -37.05 -30.12
C ARG A 92 3.75 -38.40 -30.80
#